data_AF-A0A925CIU9-F1
#
_entry.id   AF-A0A925CIU9-F1
#
_cell.length_a   1.000
_cell.length_b   1.000
_cell.length_c   1.000
_cell.angle_alpha   90.00
_cell.angle_beta   90.00
_cell.angle_gamma   90.00
#
_symmetry.space_group_name_H-M   'P 1'
#
loop_
_entity.id
_entity.type
_entity.pdbx_description
1 polymer ?
#
loop_
_entity_poly.entity_id
_entity_poly.type
_entity_poly.pdbx_seq_one_letter_code
_entity_poly.pdbx_strand_id
1 'polypeptide(L)'
;MPDLMLEATPDLNAFLRPLVPYTEAFAARDHAHRLELLAASMTPDAQIWGPKRVFAGYQEISGKIDGFQVNWPECRLVLATGLNTFLNVARLGSAIIGADGAILASGHAVIELA
;
A
#
# COMPACT_ATOMS: atom_id res chain seq x y z
N MET A 1 36.76 21.84 18.86
CA MET A 1 35.35 21.55 19.16
C MET A 1 34.99 20.32 18.35
N PRO A 2 34.52 19.21 18.95
CA PRO A 2 34.09 18.08 18.16
C PRO A 2 32.73 18.40 17.54
N ASP A 3 32.63 18.23 16.22
CA ASP A 3 31.38 18.25 15.48
C ASP A 3 30.44 17.22 16.10
N LEU A 4 29.36 17.72 16.70
CA LEU A 4 28.19 16.91 17.02
C LEU A 4 27.60 16.47 15.67
N MET A 5 27.94 15.25 15.24
CA MET A 5 27.16 14.57 14.23
C MET A 5 25.72 14.54 14.75
N LEU A 6 24.83 15.31 14.12
CA LEU A 6 23.39 15.12 14.28
C LEU A 6 23.12 13.67 13.87
N GLU A 7 22.90 12.79 14.85
CA GLU A 7 22.23 11.53 14.58
C GLU A 7 20.89 11.89 13.95
N ALA A 8 20.76 11.59 12.65
CA ALA A 8 19.49 11.72 11.97
C ALA A 8 18.50 10.85 12.73
N THR A 9 17.55 11.47 13.44
CA THR A 9 16.49 10.74 14.09
C THR A 9 15.76 9.97 12.99
N PRO A 10 15.75 8.63 13.00
CA PRO A 10 15.09 7.88 11.95
C PRO A 10 13.64 8.33 11.90
N ASP A 11 13.18 8.81 10.74
CA ASP A 11 11.78 9.14 10.56
C ASP A 11 10.98 7.84 10.68
N LEU A 12 10.35 7.67 11.83
CA LEU A 12 9.53 6.50 12.15
C LEU A 12 8.38 6.32 11.14
N ASN A 13 7.99 7.38 10.43
CA ASN A 13 6.96 7.32 9.40
C ASN A 13 7.51 6.98 8.01
N ALA A 14 8.84 6.98 7.79
CA ALA A 14 9.42 6.73 6.47
C ALA A 14 8.97 5.38 5.89
N PHE A 15 8.78 4.37 6.76
CA PHE A 15 8.25 3.07 6.37
C PHE A 15 6.80 3.13 5.86
N LEU A 16 5.98 4.02 6.42
CA LEU A 16 4.55 4.15 6.07
C LEU A 16 4.31 5.11 4.90
N ARG A 17 5.25 6.01 4.60
CA ARG A 17 5.10 7.00 3.50
C ARG A 17 4.66 6.38 2.17
N PRO A 18 5.21 5.24 1.71
CA PRO A 18 4.81 4.66 0.42
C PRO A 18 3.38 4.10 0.43
N LEU A 19 2.78 3.85 1.60
CA LEU A 19 1.42 3.32 1.70
C LEU A 19 0.36 4.33 1.26
N VAL A 20 0.62 5.63 1.41
CA VAL A 20 -0.33 6.67 1.01
C VAL A 20 -0.60 6.60 -0.50
N PRO A 21 0.39 6.79 -1.39
CA PRO A 21 0.16 6.65 -2.83
C PRO A 21 -0.31 5.25 -3.23
N TYR A 22 0.12 4.20 -2.52
CA TYR A 22 -0.40 2.85 -2.76
C TYR A 22 -1.91 2.75 -2.51
N THR A 23 -2.43 3.27 -1.40
CA THR A 23 -3.87 3.25 -1.11
C THR A 23 -4.66 4.17 -2.04
N GLU A 24 -4.11 5.31 -2.43
CA GLU A 24 -4.70 6.22 -3.41
C GLU A 24 -4.83 5.57 -4.80
N ALA A 25 -3.89 4.71 -5.18
CA ALA A 25 -3.97 3.98 -6.45
C ALA A 25 -5.26 3.14 -6.56
N PHE A 26 -5.78 2.62 -5.43
CA PHE A 26 -7.04 1.87 -5.40
C PHE A 26 -8.27 2.75 -5.67
N ALA A 27 -8.18 4.06 -5.43
CA ALA A 27 -9.22 5.04 -5.76
C ALA A 27 -9.05 5.67 -7.15
N ALA A 28 -7.84 5.63 -7.74
CA ALA A 28 -7.54 6.21 -9.04
C ALA A 28 -8.28 5.48 -10.19
N ARG A 29 -9.19 6.19 -10.87
CA ARG A 29 -9.93 5.70 -12.04
C ARG A 29 -9.16 5.91 -13.34
N ASP A 30 -8.33 6.95 -13.40
CA ASP A 30 -7.43 7.18 -14.52
C ASP A 30 -6.23 6.23 -14.44
N HIS A 31 -5.97 5.53 -15.53
CA HIS A 31 -4.92 4.51 -15.58
C HIS A 31 -3.51 5.12 -15.50
N ALA A 32 -3.26 6.25 -16.17
CA ALA A 32 -1.94 6.89 -16.17
C ALA A 32 -1.59 7.41 -14.76
N HIS A 33 -2.54 8.11 -14.13
CA HIS A 33 -2.41 8.59 -12.76
C HIS A 33 -2.19 7.43 -11.78
N ARG A 34 -2.89 6.31 -11.96
CA ARG A 34 -2.66 5.12 -11.13
C ARG A 34 -1.23 4.59 -11.27
N LEU A 35 -0.68 4.56 -12.48
CA LEU A 35 0.71 4.12 -12.69
C LEU A 35 1.72 5.06 -12.02
N GLU A 36 1.46 6.37 -12.00
CA GLU A 36 2.28 7.35 -11.27
C GLU A 36 2.27 7.08 -9.77
N LEU A 37 1.09 6.83 -9.18
CA LEU A 37 0.93 6.47 -7.78
C LEU A 37 1.64 5.15 -7.43
N LEU A 38 1.58 4.16 -8.32
CA LEU A 38 2.33 2.91 -8.16
C LEU A 38 3.84 3.17 -8.20
N ALA A 39 4.34 3.95 -9.16
CA ALA A 39 5.76 4.30 -9.23
C ALA A 39 6.25 5.12 -8.02
N ALA A 40 5.37 5.91 -7.39
CA ALA A 40 5.68 6.65 -6.16
C ALA A 40 5.65 5.78 -4.89
N SER A 41 5.06 4.58 -4.94
CA SER A 41 4.87 3.71 -3.77
C SER A 41 5.76 2.47 -3.75
N MET A 42 6.25 2.00 -4.90
CA MET A 42 7.00 0.73 -4.98
C MET A 42 8.03 0.74 -6.11
N THR A 43 8.95 -0.22 -6.08
CA THR A 43 9.97 -0.40 -7.12
C THR A 43 9.37 -1.01 -8.40
N PRO A 44 10.03 -0.85 -9.57
CA PRO A 44 9.51 -1.39 -10.84
C PRO A 44 9.29 -2.90 -10.86
N ASP A 45 10.04 -3.64 -10.05
CA ASP A 45 10.00 -5.09 -9.91
C ASP A 45 9.10 -5.57 -8.74
N ALA A 46 8.40 -4.65 -8.09
CA ALA A 46 7.53 -4.97 -6.96
C ALA A 46 6.48 -6.03 -7.34
N GLN A 47 6.18 -6.89 -6.36
CA GLN A 47 5.22 -7.97 -6.51
C GLN A 47 4.15 -7.89 -5.44
N ILE A 48 2.90 -8.13 -5.85
CA ILE A 48 1.80 -8.29 -4.91
C ILE A 48 1.25 -9.71 -5.03
N TRP A 49 1.18 -10.39 -3.90
CA TRP A 49 0.74 -11.77 -3.83
C TRP A 49 -0.78 -11.79 -3.56
N GLY A 50 -1.55 -12.30 -4.51
CA GLY A 50 -2.95 -12.59 -4.34
C GLY A 50 -3.19 -14.08 -4.00
N PRO A 51 -4.42 -14.48 -3.65
CA PRO A 51 -4.70 -15.86 -3.25
C PRO A 51 -4.42 -16.93 -4.32
N LYS A 52 -4.41 -16.55 -5.60
CA LYS A 52 -4.28 -17.48 -6.73
C LYS A 52 -3.13 -17.16 -7.70
N ARG A 53 -2.49 -15.99 -7.56
CA ARG A 53 -1.42 -15.53 -8.45
C ARG A 53 -0.62 -14.41 -7.82
N VAL A 54 0.59 -14.23 -8.32
CA VAL A 54 1.41 -13.03 -8.11
C VAL A 54 1.07 -12.01 -9.21
N PHE A 55 1.11 -10.73 -8.87
CA PHE A 55 1.02 -9.60 -9.79
C PHE A 55 2.37 -8.88 -9.77
N ALA A 56 3.09 -8.90 -10.89
CA ALA A 56 4.46 -8.38 -10.96
C ALA A 56 4.52 -7.07 -11.77
N GLY A 57 5.10 -6.03 -11.17
CA GLY A 57 5.26 -4.72 -11.77
C GLY A 57 3.96 -3.92 -11.88
N TYR A 58 4.11 -2.64 -12.25
CA TYR A 58 3.02 -1.66 -12.18
C TYR A 58 1.81 -2.02 -13.04
N GLN A 59 2.02 -2.62 -14.22
CA GLN A 59 0.95 -2.96 -15.16
C GLN A 59 0.03 -4.05 -14.60
N GLU A 60 0.59 -5.15 -14.09
CA GLU A 60 -0.22 -6.21 -13.52
C GLU A 60 -0.91 -5.78 -12.23
N ILE A 61 -0.21 -4.99 -11.41
CA ILE A 61 -0.77 -4.42 -10.18
C ILE A 61 -1.91 -3.44 -10.50
N SER A 62 -1.77 -2.63 -11.54
CA SER A 62 -2.86 -1.78 -12.05
C SER A 62 -4.07 -2.62 -12.47
N GLY A 63 -3.86 -3.73 -13.20
CA GLY A 63 -4.94 -4.65 -13.56
C GLY A 63 -5.60 -5.33 -12.35
N LYS A 64 -4.85 -5.62 -11.27
CA LYS A 64 -5.42 -6.06 -9.99
C LYS A 64 -6.35 -5.00 -9.41
N ILE A 65 -5.95 -3.73 -9.48
CA ILE A 65 -6.76 -2.61 -8.99
C ILE A 65 -8.03 -2.43 -9.82
N ASP A 66 -7.99 -2.62 -11.14
CA ASP A 66 -9.20 -2.64 -11.96
C ASP A 66 -10.17 -3.72 -11.48
N GLY A 67 -9.67 -4.94 -11.21
CA GLY A 67 -10.48 -6.01 -10.64
C GLY A 67 -11.05 -5.66 -9.26
N PHE A 68 -10.28 -4.98 -8.40
CA PHE A 68 -10.79 -4.47 -7.12
C PHE A 68 -11.95 -3.48 -7.36
N GLN A 69 -11.76 -2.54 -8.26
CA GLN A 69 -12.70 -1.47 -8.56
C GLN A 69 -14.02 -1.97 -9.17
N VAL A 70 -13.98 -3.07 -9.93
CA VAL A 70 -15.17 -3.76 -10.44
C VAL A 70 -15.92 -4.48 -9.32
N ASN A 71 -15.21 -5.16 -8.43
CA ASN A 71 -15.83 -5.93 -7.33
C ASN A 71 -16.32 -5.05 -6.17
N TRP A 72 -15.72 -3.87 -6.00
CA TRP A 72 -15.97 -2.94 -4.90
C TRP A 72 -16.16 -1.52 -5.47
N PRO A 73 -17.26 -1.27 -6.21
CA PRO A 73 -17.53 0.05 -6.76
C PRO A 73 -17.63 1.09 -5.63
N GLU A 74 -17.11 2.29 -5.88
CA GLU A 74 -17.13 3.42 -4.93
C GLU A 74 -16.46 3.16 -3.56
N CYS A 75 -15.77 2.02 -3.41
CA CYS A 75 -15.05 1.69 -2.19
C CYS A 75 -13.62 2.22 -2.24
N ARG A 76 -13.04 2.40 -1.04
CA ARG A 76 -11.63 2.75 -0.85
C ARG A 76 -10.92 1.70 -0.01
N LEU A 77 -9.65 1.44 -0.32
CA LEU A 77 -8.77 0.66 0.52
C LEU A 77 -8.08 1.61 1.51
N VAL A 78 -8.16 1.34 2.81
CA VAL A 78 -7.53 2.18 3.85
C VAL A 78 -6.66 1.35 4.78
N LEU A 79 -5.66 2.01 5.38
CA LEU A 79 -4.99 1.50 6.57
C LEU A 79 -5.96 1.63 7.76
N ALA A 80 -6.45 0.50 8.26
CA ALA A 80 -7.49 0.44 9.28
C ALA A 80 -6.94 0.36 10.71
N THR A 81 -5.76 -0.24 10.89
CA THR A 81 -5.08 -0.32 12.19
C THR A 81 -3.59 0.00 12.04
N GLY A 82 -2.90 0.06 13.18
CA GLY A 82 -1.47 0.36 13.22
C GLY A 82 -0.59 -0.73 12.59
N LEU A 83 0.70 -0.42 12.55
CA LEU A 83 1.75 -1.31 12.10
C LEU A 83 2.12 -2.30 13.21
N ASN A 84 2.16 -3.59 12.87
CA ASN A 84 2.74 -4.61 13.74
C ASN A 84 3.97 -5.21 13.07
N THR A 85 5.15 -4.84 13.55
CA THR A 85 6.44 -5.35 13.07
C THR A 85 6.92 -6.50 13.97
N PHE A 86 7.21 -7.65 13.37
CA PHE A 86 7.89 -8.76 14.02
C PHE A 86 8.93 -9.32 13.07
N LEU A 87 10.17 -9.52 13.56
CA LEU A 87 11.28 -10.03 12.75
C LEU A 87 11.48 -9.18 11.48
N ASN A 88 11.41 -9.82 10.32
CA ASN A 88 11.55 -9.25 8.99
C ASN A 88 10.18 -9.05 8.31
N VAL A 89 9.09 -8.90 9.07
CA VAL A 89 7.76 -8.64 8.50
C VAL A 89 7.03 -7.48 9.17
N ALA A 90 6.33 -6.72 8.34
CA ALA A 90 5.38 -5.70 8.73
C ALA A 90 3.96 -6.15 8.40
N ARG A 91 3.07 -6.20 9.40
CA ARG A 91 1.64 -6.45 9.22
C ARG A 91 0.88 -5.13 9.33
N LEU A 92 0.12 -4.81 8.30
CA LEU A 92 -0.68 -3.60 8.19
C LEU A 92 -2.15 -4.00 8.14
N GLY A 93 -2.94 -3.63 9.14
CA GLY A 93 -4.38 -3.88 9.09
C GLY A 93 -5.02 -3.00 8.02
N SER A 94 -5.75 -3.59 7.08
CA SER A 94 -6.40 -2.88 5.98
C SER A 94 -7.91 -3.14 5.98
N ALA A 95 -8.68 -2.17 5.50
CA ALA A 95 -10.11 -2.32 5.32
C ALA A 95 -10.59 -1.78 3.96
N ILE A 96 -11.65 -2.39 3.46
CA ILE A 96 -12.45 -1.87 2.34
C ILE A 96 -13.60 -1.08 2.95
N ILE A 97 -13.62 0.22 2.69
CA ILE A 97 -14.63 1.14 3.20
C ILE A 97 -15.59 1.50 2.06
N GLY A 98 -16.88 1.28 2.26
CA GLY A 98 -17.94 1.68 1.35
C GLY A 98 -18.11 3.20 1.28
N ALA A 99 -18.88 3.66 0.29
CA ALA A 99 -19.17 5.08 0.10
C ALA A 99 -19.90 5.72 1.31
N ASP A 100 -20.67 4.92 2.05
CA ASP A 100 -21.37 5.29 3.28
C ASP A 100 -20.47 5.26 4.54
N GLY A 101 -19.20 4.89 4.39
CA GLY A 101 -18.25 4.74 5.49
C GLY A 101 -18.30 3.38 6.20
N ALA A 102 -19.15 2.45 5.77
CA ALA A 102 -19.19 1.10 6.36
C ALA A 102 -17.94 0.28 6.03
N ILE A 103 -17.49 -0.53 6.99
CA ILE A 103 -16.44 -1.54 6.75
C ILE A 103 -17.09 -2.73 6.06
N LEU A 104 -16.75 -2.97 4.79
CA LEU A 104 -17.30 -4.07 4.01
C LEU A 104 -16.42 -5.33 4.07
N ALA A 105 -15.12 -5.14 4.27
CA ALA A 105 -14.16 -6.21 4.52
C ALA A 105 -12.95 -5.67 5.29
N SER A 106 -12.28 -6.53 6.05
CA SER A 106 -11.02 -6.22 6.73
C SER A 106 -10.03 -7.38 6.63
N GLY A 107 -8.74 -7.07 6.75
CA GLY A 107 -7.68 -8.05 6.66
C GLY A 107 -6.33 -7.44 7.01
N HIS A 108 -5.25 -8.16 6.69
CA HIS A 108 -3.89 -7.67 6.89
C HIS A 108 -3.10 -7.79 5.59
N ALA A 109 -2.42 -6.72 5.20
CA ALA A 109 -1.30 -6.80 4.27
C ALA A 109 -0.04 -7.19 5.04
N VAL A 110 0.74 -8.11 4.48
CA VAL A 110 2.02 -8.54 5.05
C VAL A 110 3.11 -8.10 4.08
N ILE A 111 4.06 -7.32 4.57
CA ILE A 111 5.22 -6.84 3.82
C ILE A 111 6.45 -7.50 4.42
N GLU A 112 7.28 -8.11 3.57
CA GLU A 112 8.59 -8.59 3.96
C GLU A 112 9.60 -7.42 3.96
N LEU A 113 10.36 -7.31 5.03
CA LEU A 113 11.40 -6.31 5.26
C LEU A 113 12.75 -6.98 5.00
N ALA A 114 13.57 -6.41 4.12
CA ALA A 114 14.94 -6.86 3.83
C ALA A 114 15.95 -6.26 4.82
#